data_AF-V2YIG7-F1
#
_entry.id   AF-V2YIG7-F1
#
_cell.length_a   1.000
_cell.length_b   1.000
_cell.length_c   1.000
_cell.angle_alpha   90.00
_cell.angle_beta   90.00
_cell.angle_gamma   90.00
#
_symmetry.space_group_name_H-M   'P 1'
#
loop_
_entity.id
_entity.type
_entity.pdbx_description
1 polymer ?
#
loop_
_entity_poly.entity_id
_entity_poly.type
_entity_poly.pdbx_seq_one_letter_code
_entity_poly.pdbx_strand_id
1 'polypeptide(L)'
;MHDVRVMISVGSIWDETFPGKVLKAINWLNDSQRGWFEYKPNQAFHEKVLKRLAAEGWQKMKFSLILTVQSWIINGAILSCMEPAMAVEQLGRALDVITWGRSTWIDAGVPLEQCGVLFYPRFLLATRKLHMQALMELADKEKNKSKKSKILEELFNEAESVIEFADSQCPDLSEEPKEWEEKESKIVGIKAFEEIPCAVAYFAKGLYYKEKAASSQDLAENAYNSYLKATTLVPDDDEQYARYLNGALDVMLTYGAPVNLLLKTANDLREGMRRMYPVWGLGRDNGESMKHGLVKANMVKGLRAQGRVKNEDHYRYGDDPM
;
A
#
# COMPACT_ATOMS: atom_id res chain seq x y z
N MET A 1 17.93 7.12 0.25
CA MET A 1 16.75 7.78 -0.34
C MET A 1 15.64 7.65 0.69
N HIS A 2 15.25 8.73 1.37
CA HIS A 2 14.22 8.65 2.41
C HIS A 2 12.86 8.43 1.76
N ASP A 3 12.06 7.51 2.30
CA ASP A 3 10.70 7.24 1.84
C ASP A 3 9.84 8.51 1.90
N VAL A 4 8.94 8.69 0.94
CA VAL A 4 8.00 9.83 0.88
C VAL A 4 7.22 9.97 2.19
N ARG A 5 6.96 8.88 2.90
CA ARG A 5 6.32 8.86 4.22
C ARG A 5 7.17 9.53 5.32
N VAL A 6 8.49 9.39 5.26
CA VAL A 6 9.42 10.11 6.15
C VAL A 6 9.52 11.57 5.71
N MET A 7 9.54 11.84 4.40
CA MET A 7 9.58 13.21 3.88
C MET A 7 8.30 14.02 4.18
N ILE A 8 7.15 13.36 4.32
CA ILE A 8 5.88 13.99 4.72
C ILE A 8 5.79 14.14 6.25
N SER A 9 6.51 13.34 7.04
CA SER A 9 6.36 13.28 8.50
C SER A 9 7.38 14.06 9.32
N VAL A 10 8.54 14.42 8.75
CA VAL A 10 9.36 15.47 9.38
C VAL A 10 8.45 16.70 9.41
N GLY A 11 8.24 17.30 10.59
CA GLY A 11 7.38 18.47 10.83
C GLY A 11 7.68 19.72 9.96
N SER A 12 8.50 19.59 8.92
CA SER A 12 8.41 20.32 7.68
C SER A 12 7.40 19.66 6.72
N ILE A 13 6.10 19.83 6.96
CA ILE A 13 5.29 20.29 5.84
C ILE A 13 6.07 21.50 5.31
N TRP A 14 6.48 21.47 4.06
CA TRP A 14 7.21 22.56 3.41
C TRP A 14 6.32 23.81 3.32
N ASP A 15 5.88 24.38 4.45
CA ASP A 15 4.71 25.26 4.60
C ASP A 15 3.38 24.67 4.06
N GLU A 16 2.24 25.09 4.63
CA GLU A 16 0.88 24.64 4.22
C GLU A 16 0.60 24.82 2.71
N THR A 17 1.45 25.59 2.00
CA THR A 17 1.31 25.84 0.57
C THR A 17 2.04 24.81 -0.31
N PHE A 18 2.85 23.90 0.26
CA PHE A 18 3.58 22.89 -0.50
C PHE A 18 2.70 22.01 -1.41
N PRO A 19 1.58 21.44 -0.94
CA PRO A 19 0.68 20.71 -1.83
C PRO A 19 0.25 21.56 -3.04
N GLY A 20 -0.06 22.83 -2.81
CA GLY A 20 -0.40 23.78 -3.88
C GLY A 20 0.76 24.08 -4.83
N LYS A 21 1.99 24.22 -4.31
CA LYS A 21 3.20 24.42 -5.13
C LYS A 21 3.48 23.21 -6.01
N VAL A 22 3.38 22.00 -5.46
CA VAL A 22 3.58 20.75 -6.22
C VAL A 22 2.49 20.61 -7.27
N LEU A 23 1.22 20.83 -6.91
CA LEU A 23 0.10 20.80 -7.86
C LEU A 23 0.32 21.77 -9.03
N LYS A 24 0.75 23.00 -8.74
CA LYS A 24 1.07 23.99 -9.78
C LYS A 24 2.22 23.53 -10.68
N ALA A 25 3.26 22.92 -10.11
CA ALA A 25 4.41 22.42 -10.87
C ALA A 25 4.03 21.23 -11.77
N ILE A 26 3.26 20.26 -11.26
CA ILE A 26 2.84 19.09 -12.06
C ILE A 26 1.85 19.48 -13.16
N ASN A 27 0.98 20.47 -12.92
CA ASN A 27 0.08 21.00 -13.95
C ASN A 27 0.87 21.70 -15.04
N TRP A 28 1.82 22.58 -14.67
CA TRP A 28 2.69 23.24 -15.65
C TRP A 28 3.51 22.24 -16.48
N LEU A 29 4.11 21.23 -15.85
CA LEU A 29 4.85 20.18 -16.56
C LEU A 29 3.93 19.41 -17.51
N ASN A 30 2.73 19.04 -17.06
CA ASN A 30 1.75 18.34 -17.89
C ASN A 30 1.34 19.17 -19.11
N ASP A 31 0.99 20.43 -18.90
CA ASP A 31 0.56 21.36 -19.95
C ASP A 31 1.69 21.63 -20.96
N SER A 32 2.94 21.74 -20.48
CA SER A 32 4.11 21.95 -21.35
C SER A 32 4.30 20.83 -22.39
N GLN A 33 3.83 19.63 -22.06
CA GLN A 33 3.86 18.47 -22.96
C GLN A 33 2.49 18.18 -23.59
N ARG A 34 1.52 19.09 -23.48
CA ARG A 34 0.14 18.88 -23.98
C ARG A 34 -0.48 17.60 -23.40
N GLY A 35 -0.31 17.39 -22.10
CA GLY A 35 -0.93 16.29 -21.37
C GLY A 35 -2.44 16.47 -21.17
N TRP A 36 -3.02 15.58 -20.38
CA TRP A 36 -4.46 15.48 -20.18
C TRP A 36 -4.84 15.39 -18.71
N PHE A 37 -4.15 16.12 -17.83
CA PHE A 37 -4.37 16.04 -16.39
C PHE A 37 -5.85 16.20 -15.96
N GLU A 38 -6.59 17.10 -16.59
CA GLU A 38 -8.01 17.34 -16.28
C GLU A 38 -8.97 16.26 -16.83
N TYR A 39 -8.47 15.30 -17.61
CA TYR A 39 -9.31 14.31 -18.27
C TYR A 39 -9.61 13.12 -17.37
N LYS A 40 -10.74 12.46 -17.66
CA LYS A 40 -11.02 11.10 -17.19
C LYS A 40 -10.60 10.11 -18.28
N PRO A 41 -10.03 8.95 -17.92
CA PRO A 41 -9.57 7.93 -18.86
C PRO A 41 -10.75 7.12 -19.45
N ASN A 42 -11.67 7.82 -20.09
CA ASN A 42 -12.81 7.25 -20.78
C ASN A 42 -12.52 7.06 -22.28
N GLN A 43 -13.50 6.56 -23.02
CA GLN A 43 -13.37 6.36 -24.47
C GLN A 43 -12.91 7.62 -25.23
N ALA A 44 -13.41 8.80 -24.87
CA ALA A 44 -13.01 10.04 -25.52
C ALA A 44 -11.53 10.40 -25.27
N PHE A 45 -11.01 10.08 -24.08
CA PHE A 45 -9.58 10.17 -23.78
C PHE A 45 -8.78 9.15 -24.62
N HIS A 46 -9.19 7.89 -24.66
CA HIS A 46 -8.51 6.85 -25.46
C HIS A 46 -8.44 7.23 -26.95
N GLU A 47 -9.55 7.71 -27.52
CA GLU A 47 -9.58 8.17 -28.91
C GLU A 47 -8.64 9.35 -29.17
N LYS A 48 -8.53 10.30 -28.23
CA LYS A 48 -7.59 11.42 -28.33
C LYS A 48 -6.14 10.95 -28.31
N VAL A 49 -5.81 10.02 -27.42
CA VAL A 49 -4.47 9.44 -27.31
C VAL A 49 -4.12 8.71 -28.62
N LEU A 50 -5.01 7.86 -29.13
CA LEU A 50 -4.79 7.10 -30.36
C LEU A 50 -4.69 8.00 -31.61
N LYS A 51 -5.54 9.02 -31.72
CA LYS A 51 -5.45 10.02 -32.81
C LYS A 51 -4.12 10.75 -32.80
N ARG A 52 -3.63 11.15 -31.62
CA ARG A 52 -2.32 11.80 -31.51
C ARG A 52 -1.18 10.84 -31.81
N LEU A 53 -1.28 9.59 -31.36
CA LEU A 53 -0.31 8.55 -31.69
C LEU A 53 -0.18 8.39 -33.22
N ALA A 54 -1.31 8.31 -33.94
CA ALA A 54 -1.33 8.19 -35.39
C ALA A 54 -0.76 9.42 -36.11
N ALA A 55 -1.00 10.62 -35.60
CA ALA A 55 -0.56 11.86 -36.23
C ALA A 55 0.90 12.25 -35.91
N GLU A 56 1.36 12.00 -34.68
CA GLU A 56 2.62 12.54 -34.16
C GLU A 56 3.67 11.47 -33.84
N GLY A 57 3.28 10.19 -33.86
CA GLY A 57 4.13 9.06 -33.53
C GLY A 57 4.31 8.84 -32.03
N TRP A 58 4.90 7.69 -31.71
CA TRP A 58 5.02 7.18 -30.34
C TRP A 58 5.80 8.11 -29.40
N GLN A 59 6.94 8.64 -29.85
CA GLN A 59 7.83 9.43 -28.98
C GLN A 59 7.14 10.67 -28.41
N LYS A 60 6.42 11.43 -29.23
CA LYS A 60 5.69 12.62 -28.77
C LYS A 60 4.50 12.28 -27.89
N MET A 61 3.79 11.18 -28.19
CA MET A 61 2.66 10.73 -27.39
C MET A 61 3.11 10.21 -26.02
N LYS A 62 4.18 9.41 -25.98
CA LYS A 62 4.76 8.81 -24.76
C LYS A 62 5.04 9.83 -23.67
N PHE A 63 5.67 10.96 -24.00
CA PHE A 63 5.97 12.02 -23.02
C PHE A 63 4.72 12.71 -22.46
N SER A 64 3.70 12.91 -23.28
CA SER A 64 2.42 13.46 -22.80
C SER A 64 1.70 12.48 -21.87
N LEU A 65 1.73 11.20 -22.22
CA LEU A 65 1.05 10.16 -21.45
C LEU A 65 1.74 9.92 -20.11
N ILE A 66 3.07 9.78 -20.10
CA ILE A 66 3.83 9.54 -18.87
C ILE A 66 3.64 10.68 -17.87
N LEU A 67 3.72 11.94 -18.31
CA LEU A 67 3.51 13.09 -17.43
C LEU A 67 2.06 13.20 -16.96
N THR A 68 1.08 12.79 -17.76
CA THR A 68 -0.32 12.76 -17.32
C THR A 68 -0.52 11.78 -16.19
N VAL A 69 -0.05 10.55 -16.36
CA VAL A 69 -0.21 9.52 -15.35
C VAL A 69 0.63 9.83 -14.11
N GLN A 70 1.86 10.30 -14.26
CA GLN A 70 2.70 10.72 -13.14
C GLN A 70 2.09 11.91 -12.37
N SER A 71 1.50 12.89 -13.05
CA SER A 71 0.79 13.99 -12.37
C SER A 71 -0.37 13.46 -11.53
N TRP A 72 -1.17 12.52 -12.03
CA TRP A 72 -2.23 11.89 -11.22
C TRP A 72 -1.67 11.11 -10.03
N ILE A 73 -0.59 10.34 -10.21
CA ILE A 73 0.05 9.57 -9.12
C ILE A 73 0.58 10.50 -8.03
N ILE A 74 1.32 11.56 -8.42
CA ILE A 74 1.87 12.54 -7.47
C ILE A 74 0.74 13.26 -6.73
N ASN A 75 -0.29 13.70 -7.46
CA ASN A 75 -1.43 14.37 -6.85
C ASN A 75 -2.16 13.44 -5.87
N GLY A 76 -2.40 12.18 -6.24
CA GLY A 76 -3.01 11.18 -5.38
C GLY A 76 -2.18 10.88 -4.13
N ALA A 77 -0.85 10.76 -4.27
CA ALA A 77 0.05 10.51 -3.14
C ALA A 77 0.09 11.69 -2.14
N ILE A 78 -0.03 12.93 -2.61
CA ILE A 78 -0.11 14.12 -1.74
C ILE A 78 -1.46 14.17 -1.04
N LEU A 79 -2.54 13.86 -1.76
CA LEU A 79 -3.91 13.94 -1.25
C LEU A 79 -4.27 12.77 -0.32
N SER A 80 -3.53 11.66 -0.32
CA SER A 80 -3.91 10.44 0.40
C SER A 80 -4.19 10.65 1.89
N CYS A 81 -3.47 11.57 2.54
CA CYS A 81 -3.68 11.90 3.95
C CYS A 81 -4.78 12.96 4.17
N MET A 82 -4.95 13.88 3.21
CA MET A 82 -5.82 15.07 3.34
C MET A 82 -7.23 14.77 2.82
N GLU A 83 -7.33 14.28 1.59
CA GLU A 83 -8.55 14.04 0.84
C GLU A 83 -8.53 12.62 0.22
N PRO A 84 -8.70 11.55 1.04
CA PRO A 84 -8.51 10.17 0.56
C PRO A 84 -9.43 9.81 -0.62
N ALA A 85 -10.65 10.35 -0.67
CA ALA A 85 -11.57 10.11 -1.78
C ALA A 85 -11.02 10.65 -3.11
N MET A 86 -10.42 11.85 -3.08
CA MET A 86 -9.78 12.43 -4.26
C MET A 86 -8.50 11.64 -4.62
N ALA A 87 -7.74 11.19 -3.62
CA ALA A 87 -6.56 10.36 -3.86
C ALA A 87 -6.90 9.04 -4.57
N VAL A 88 -7.95 8.35 -4.12
CA VAL A 88 -8.50 7.15 -4.78
C VAL A 88 -8.88 7.48 -6.22
N GLU A 89 -9.61 8.56 -6.48
CA GLU A 89 -9.99 8.94 -7.85
C GLU A 89 -8.76 9.17 -8.75
N GLN A 90 -7.77 9.93 -8.29
CA GLN A 90 -6.58 10.24 -9.08
C GLN A 90 -5.74 9.00 -9.38
N LEU A 91 -5.53 8.15 -8.38
CA LEU A 91 -4.78 6.90 -8.55
C LEU A 91 -5.56 5.89 -9.41
N GLY A 92 -6.88 5.84 -9.29
CA GLY A 92 -7.75 5.05 -10.17
C GLY A 92 -7.60 5.47 -11.63
N ARG A 93 -7.56 6.78 -11.92
CA ARG A 93 -7.32 7.27 -13.29
C ARG A 93 -5.98 6.79 -13.86
N ALA A 94 -4.94 6.79 -13.04
CA ALA A 94 -3.62 6.27 -13.42
C ALA A 94 -3.68 4.78 -13.73
N LEU A 95 -4.32 3.99 -12.86
CA LEU A 95 -4.49 2.54 -13.05
C LEU A 95 -5.28 2.19 -14.31
N ASP A 96 -6.35 2.93 -14.60
CA ASP A 96 -7.15 2.74 -15.82
C ASP A 96 -6.29 2.89 -17.07
N VAL A 97 -5.48 3.95 -17.15
CA VAL A 97 -4.60 4.19 -18.32
C VAL A 97 -3.48 3.15 -18.42
N ILE A 98 -2.87 2.76 -17.30
CA ILE A 98 -1.82 1.72 -17.31
C ILE A 98 -2.41 0.39 -17.79
N THR A 99 -3.58 0.01 -17.27
CA THR A 99 -4.25 -1.24 -17.62
C THR A 99 -4.71 -1.24 -19.08
N TRP A 100 -5.36 -0.16 -19.51
CA TRP A 100 -5.77 0.02 -20.91
C TRP A 100 -4.58 0.00 -21.87
N GLY A 101 -3.49 0.70 -21.54
CA GLY A 101 -2.30 0.75 -22.39
C GLY A 101 -1.58 -0.59 -22.47
N ARG A 102 -1.50 -1.35 -21.36
CA ARG A 102 -1.00 -2.73 -21.38
C ARG A 102 -1.83 -3.60 -22.31
N SER A 103 -3.16 -3.56 -22.17
CA SER A 103 -4.05 -4.34 -23.04
C SER A 103 -3.98 -3.92 -24.51
N THR A 104 -3.79 -2.62 -24.78
CA THR A 104 -3.77 -2.08 -26.14
C THR A 104 -2.44 -2.36 -26.86
N TRP A 105 -1.31 -2.30 -26.15
CA TRP A 105 0.01 -2.37 -26.75
C TRP A 105 0.80 -3.62 -26.38
N ILE A 106 0.84 -3.98 -25.10
CA ILE A 106 1.64 -5.12 -24.62
C ILE A 106 0.99 -6.44 -25.04
N ASP A 107 -0.30 -6.60 -24.78
CA ASP A 107 -1.03 -7.81 -25.17
C ASP A 107 -1.13 -7.95 -26.70
N ALA A 108 -0.98 -6.84 -27.44
CA ALA A 108 -0.89 -6.80 -28.89
C ALA A 108 0.53 -7.12 -29.44
N GLY A 109 1.51 -7.39 -28.57
CA GLY A 109 2.86 -7.80 -28.93
C GLY A 109 3.86 -6.66 -29.17
N VAL A 110 3.56 -5.42 -28.77
CA VAL A 110 4.53 -4.32 -28.83
C VAL A 110 5.57 -4.53 -27.73
N PRO A 111 6.88 -4.54 -28.04
CA PRO A 111 7.92 -4.73 -27.04
C PRO A 111 7.87 -3.69 -25.92
N LEU A 112 7.98 -4.14 -24.66
CA LEU A 112 7.83 -3.32 -23.46
C LEU A 112 8.78 -2.11 -23.43
N GLU A 113 10.02 -2.29 -23.88
CA GLU A 113 11.02 -1.22 -24.02
C GLU A 113 10.52 -0.06 -24.90
N GLN A 114 9.77 -0.36 -25.95
CA GLN A 114 9.21 0.64 -26.85
C GLN A 114 8.08 1.39 -26.16
N CYS A 115 7.18 0.67 -25.47
CA CYS A 115 6.06 1.25 -24.74
C CYS A 115 6.50 2.16 -23.56
N GLY A 116 7.63 1.84 -22.94
CA GLY A 116 8.23 2.63 -21.88
C GLY A 116 7.71 2.33 -20.48
N VAL A 117 8.35 2.98 -19.49
CA VAL A 117 8.28 2.60 -18.06
C VAL A 117 6.87 2.48 -17.49
N LEU A 118 5.91 3.24 -18.03
CA LEU A 118 4.53 3.28 -17.55
C LEU A 118 3.86 1.90 -17.57
N PHE A 119 4.20 1.08 -18.55
CA PHE A 119 3.56 -0.22 -18.76
C PHE A 119 4.33 -1.37 -18.14
N TYR A 120 5.42 -1.11 -17.42
CA TYR A 120 6.16 -2.18 -16.74
C TYR A 120 5.34 -2.78 -15.59
N PRO A 121 5.42 -4.10 -15.35
CA PRO A 121 4.71 -4.76 -14.25
C PRO A 121 4.92 -4.07 -12.90
N ARG A 122 6.17 -3.71 -12.59
CA ARG A 122 6.54 -3.00 -11.36
C ARG A 122 5.89 -1.62 -11.21
N PHE A 123 5.72 -0.89 -12.31
CA PHE A 123 5.06 0.42 -12.28
C PHE A 123 3.57 0.27 -11.92
N LEU A 124 2.91 -0.76 -12.47
CA LEU A 124 1.54 -1.10 -12.12
C LEU A 124 1.42 -1.49 -10.64
N LEU A 125 2.29 -2.38 -10.13
CA LEU A 125 2.30 -2.79 -8.73
C LEU A 125 2.54 -1.61 -7.77
N ALA A 126 3.49 -0.74 -8.09
CA ALA A 126 3.76 0.46 -7.31
C ALA A 126 2.55 1.40 -7.26
N THR A 127 1.81 1.54 -8.37
CA THR A 127 0.61 2.38 -8.44
C THR A 127 -0.55 1.76 -7.65
N ARG A 128 -0.77 0.44 -7.78
CA ARG A 128 -1.79 -0.30 -7.01
C ARG A 128 -1.52 -0.23 -5.51
N LYS A 129 -0.25 -0.31 -5.09
CA LYS A 129 0.14 -0.10 -3.69
C LYS A 129 -0.40 1.23 -3.15
N LEU A 130 -0.19 2.32 -3.89
CA LEU A 130 -0.65 3.66 -3.49
C LEU A 130 -2.18 3.73 -3.47
N HIS A 131 -2.85 3.13 -4.46
CA HIS A 131 -4.31 3.10 -4.53
C HIS A 131 -4.93 2.35 -3.34
N MET A 132 -4.42 1.15 -3.02
CA MET A 132 -4.82 0.40 -1.82
C MET A 132 -4.59 1.19 -0.53
N GLN A 133 -3.47 1.91 -0.40
CA GLN A 133 -3.22 2.79 0.75
C GLN A 133 -4.26 3.91 0.86
N ALA A 134 -4.62 4.54 -0.26
CA ALA A 134 -5.67 5.55 -0.28
C ALA A 134 -7.06 4.96 0.06
N LEU A 135 -7.38 3.76 -0.43
CA LEU A 135 -8.61 3.03 -0.09
C LEU A 135 -8.68 2.69 1.41
N MET A 136 -7.56 2.27 2.03
CA MET A 136 -7.49 2.02 3.46
C MET A 136 -7.76 3.28 4.29
N GLU A 137 -7.13 4.41 3.94
CA GLU A 137 -7.38 5.71 4.60
C GLU A 137 -8.82 6.19 4.38
N LEU A 138 -9.40 5.95 3.20
CA LEU A 138 -10.80 6.27 2.91
C LEU A 138 -11.75 5.41 3.75
N ALA A 139 -11.49 4.11 3.87
CA ALA A 139 -12.28 3.18 4.68
C ALA A 139 -12.24 3.53 6.17
N ASP A 140 -11.09 3.97 6.68
CA ASP A 140 -10.93 4.38 8.08
C ASP A 140 -11.75 5.64 8.40
N LYS A 141 -11.78 6.62 7.50
CA LYS A 141 -12.55 7.87 7.67
C LYS A 141 -14.05 7.74 7.37
N GLU A 142 -14.49 6.69 6.67
CA GLU A 142 -15.89 6.50 6.29
C GLU A 142 -16.75 6.03 7.48
N LYS A 143 -17.73 6.87 7.85
CA LYS A 143 -18.64 6.62 8.98
C LYS A 143 -19.85 5.77 8.57
N ASN A 144 -20.23 5.80 7.30
CA ASN A 144 -21.33 5.01 6.78
C ASN A 144 -20.91 3.56 6.56
N LYS A 145 -21.44 2.64 7.37
CA LYS A 145 -21.11 1.21 7.32
C LYS A 145 -21.30 0.57 5.94
N SER A 146 -22.34 0.94 5.20
CA SER A 146 -22.60 0.38 3.86
C SER A 146 -21.55 0.85 2.85
N LYS A 147 -21.19 2.14 2.89
CA LYS A 147 -20.11 2.67 2.05
C LYS A 147 -18.75 2.08 2.43
N LYS A 148 -18.43 2.01 3.73
CA LYS A 148 -17.20 1.36 4.23
C LYS A 148 -17.10 -0.08 3.74
N SER A 149 -18.19 -0.87 3.80
CA SER A 149 -18.19 -2.25 3.30
C SER A 149 -17.87 -2.34 1.81
N LYS A 150 -18.40 -1.42 0.98
CA LYS A 150 -18.09 -1.39 -0.46
C LYS A 150 -16.63 -1.05 -0.73
N ILE A 151 -16.07 -0.07 -0.02
CA ILE A 151 -14.66 0.30 -0.11
C ILE A 151 -13.77 -0.88 0.30
N LEU A 152 -14.13 -1.60 1.36
CA LEU A 152 -13.40 -2.79 1.81
C LEU A 152 -13.47 -3.93 0.78
N GLU A 153 -14.60 -4.12 0.10
CA GLU A 153 -14.75 -5.11 -0.98
C GLU A 153 -13.90 -4.75 -2.20
N GLU A 154 -13.86 -3.48 -2.59
CA GLU A 154 -12.97 -2.98 -3.65
C GLU A 154 -11.50 -3.20 -3.29
N LEU A 155 -11.11 -2.81 -2.07
CA LEU A 155 -9.76 -3.01 -1.54
C LEU A 155 -9.35 -4.49 -1.52
N PHE A 156 -10.27 -5.37 -1.11
CA PHE A 156 -10.01 -6.81 -1.09
C PHE A 156 -9.81 -7.39 -2.50
N ASN A 157 -10.67 -7.00 -3.45
CA ASN A 157 -10.56 -7.46 -4.83
C ASN A 157 -9.25 -7.00 -5.49
N GLU A 158 -8.83 -5.75 -5.24
CA GLU A 158 -7.54 -5.27 -5.74
C GLU A 158 -6.37 -6.01 -5.08
N ALA A 159 -6.43 -6.26 -3.77
CA ALA A 159 -5.41 -7.02 -3.06
C ALA A 159 -5.25 -8.45 -3.61
N GLU A 160 -6.35 -9.15 -3.86
CA GLU A 160 -6.32 -10.47 -4.52
C GLU A 160 -5.69 -10.38 -5.90
N SER A 161 -6.09 -9.40 -6.71
CA SER A 161 -5.53 -9.21 -8.06
C SER A 161 -4.03 -8.89 -8.01
N VAL A 162 -3.54 -8.16 -7.01
CA VAL A 162 -2.10 -7.88 -6.83
C VAL A 162 -1.32 -9.15 -6.50
N ILE A 163 -1.84 -9.96 -5.58
CA ILE A 163 -1.18 -11.21 -5.16
C ILE A 163 -1.16 -12.20 -6.34
N GLU A 164 -2.30 -12.39 -7.02
CA GLU A 164 -2.38 -13.25 -8.20
C GLU A 164 -1.46 -12.75 -9.32
N PHE A 165 -1.39 -11.43 -9.55
CA PHE A 165 -0.50 -10.86 -10.53
C PHE A 165 0.97 -11.12 -10.17
N ALA A 166 1.37 -10.96 -8.91
CA ALA A 166 2.74 -11.21 -8.49
C ALA A 166 3.13 -12.70 -8.57
N ASP A 167 2.19 -13.61 -8.27
CA ASP A 167 2.42 -15.06 -8.35
C ASP A 167 2.47 -15.56 -9.81
N SER A 168 1.67 -14.99 -10.70
CA SER A 168 1.56 -15.40 -12.11
C SER A 168 2.57 -14.71 -13.04
N GLN A 169 2.99 -13.50 -12.69
CA GLN A 169 3.94 -12.68 -13.43
C GLN A 169 5.13 -12.43 -12.52
N CYS A 170 5.92 -13.48 -12.22
CA CYS A 170 7.29 -13.24 -11.75
C CYS A 170 7.96 -12.46 -12.90
N PRO A 171 8.26 -11.15 -12.73
CA PRO A 171 8.69 -10.35 -13.87
C PRO A 171 9.94 -11.00 -14.43
N ASP A 172 9.92 -11.33 -15.73
CA ASP A 172 11.14 -11.78 -16.36
C ASP A 172 12.12 -10.61 -16.32
N LEU A 173 13.08 -10.72 -15.39
CA LEU A 173 14.07 -9.69 -15.11
C LEU A 173 14.96 -9.42 -16.33
N SER A 174 14.87 -10.25 -17.37
CA SER A 174 15.54 -10.02 -18.66
C SER A 174 14.89 -8.94 -19.52
N GLU A 175 13.65 -8.53 -19.24
CA GLU A 175 12.95 -7.45 -19.95
C GLU A 175 13.16 -6.06 -19.32
N GLU A 176 13.94 -5.97 -18.24
CA GLU A 176 14.19 -4.69 -17.57
C GLU A 176 15.37 -3.93 -18.19
N PRO A 177 15.37 -2.58 -18.12
CA PRO A 177 16.49 -1.81 -18.64
C PRO A 177 17.79 -2.25 -17.97
N LYS A 178 18.86 -2.43 -18.75
CA LYS A 178 20.19 -2.88 -18.28
C LYS A 178 20.74 -2.07 -17.11
N GLU A 179 20.28 -0.83 -16.96
CA GLU A 179 20.57 0.08 -15.84
C GLU A 179 20.16 -0.48 -14.47
N TRP A 180 19.25 -1.47 -14.42
CA TRP A 180 18.82 -2.19 -13.22
C TRP A 180 19.63 -3.48 -12.95
N GLU A 181 20.62 -3.82 -13.78
CA GLU A 181 21.45 -5.01 -13.62
C GLU A 181 22.47 -4.90 -12.47
N GLU A 182 22.73 -3.69 -11.96
CA GLU A 182 23.50 -3.52 -10.73
C GLU A 182 22.82 -4.25 -9.57
N LYS A 183 23.57 -5.12 -8.88
CA LYS A 183 23.04 -6.05 -7.87
C LYS A 183 22.24 -5.33 -6.79
N GLU A 184 22.72 -4.19 -6.34
CA GLU A 184 22.08 -3.35 -5.33
C GLU A 184 20.76 -2.75 -5.84
N SER A 185 20.76 -2.20 -7.06
CA SER A 185 19.57 -1.64 -7.73
C SER A 185 18.49 -2.70 -7.94
N LYS A 186 18.90 -3.93 -8.26
CA LYS A 186 18.00 -5.08 -8.40
C LYS A 186 17.31 -5.47 -7.09
N ILE A 187 18.06 -5.51 -5.99
CA ILE A 187 17.50 -5.80 -4.65
C ILE A 187 16.48 -4.73 -4.25
N VAL A 188 16.83 -3.46 -4.45
CA VAL A 188 15.91 -2.34 -4.16
C VAL A 188 14.67 -2.40 -5.05
N GLY A 189 14.84 -2.70 -6.34
CA GLY A 189 13.74 -2.82 -7.30
C GLY A 189 12.73 -3.89 -6.90
N ILE A 190 13.21 -5.11 -6.59
CA ILE A 190 12.37 -6.23 -6.13
C ILE A 190 11.65 -5.86 -4.83
N LYS A 191 12.37 -5.34 -3.83
CA LYS A 191 11.74 -4.98 -2.55
C LYS A 191 10.70 -3.87 -2.72
N ALA A 192 11.08 -2.75 -3.34
CA ALA A 192 10.23 -1.56 -3.39
C ALA A 192 9.01 -1.69 -4.32
N PHE A 193 9.15 -2.47 -5.40
CA PHE A 193 8.17 -2.51 -6.49
C PHE A 193 7.51 -3.88 -6.71
N GLU A 194 7.92 -4.93 -6.01
CA GLU A 194 7.25 -6.23 -6.04
C GLU A 194 6.81 -6.66 -4.64
N GLU A 195 7.75 -6.85 -3.72
CA GLU A 195 7.43 -7.42 -2.40
C GLU A 195 6.62 -6.46 -1.52
N ILE A 196 7.01 -5.18 -1.41
CA ILE A 196 6.28 -4.20 -0.59
C ILE A 196 4.84 -3.99 -1.09
N PRO A 197 4.57 -3.83 -2.40
CA PRO A 197 3.20 -3.85 -2.92
C PRO A 197 2.41 -5.09 -2.50
N CYS A 198 3.01 -6.28 -2.55
CA CYS A 198 2.37 -7.52 -2.09
C CYS A 198 2.13 -7.51 -0.57
N ALA A 199 3.07 -6.98 0.22
CA ALA A 199 2.91 -6.81 1.65
C ALA A 199 1.70 -5.92 1.99
N VAL A 200 1.52 -4.83 1.24
CA VAL A 200 0.36 -3.95 1.35
C VAL A 200 -0.93 -4.68 0.97
N ALA A 201 -0.91 -5.52 -0.08
CA ALA A 201 -2.06 -6.35 -0.45
C ALA A 201 -2.45 -7.34 0.66
N TYR A 202 -1.49 -8.08 1.23
CA TYR A 202 -1.76 -8.97 2.36
C TYR A 202 -2.27 -8.22 3.59
N PHE A 203 -1.74 -7.03 3.87
CA PHE A 203 -2.25 -6.19 4.95
C PHE A 203 -3.71 -5.76 4.69
N ALA A 204 -4.03 -5.38 3.45
CA ALA A 204 -5.39 -5.04 3.02
C ALA A 204 -6.37 -6.22 3.16
N LYS A 205 -5.95 -7.44 2.79
CA LYS A 205 -6.72 -8.67 3.07
C LYS A 205 -6.95 -8.87 4.57
N GLY A 206 -5.91 -8.67 5.37
CA GLY A 206 -5.99 -8.77 6.83
C GLY A 206 -7.04 -7.81 7.40
N LEU A 207 -7.06 -6.56 6.91
CA LEU A 207 -8.05 -5.56 7.29
C LEU A 207 -9.48 -5.97 6.90
N TYR A 208 -9.67 -6.45 5.67
CA TYR A 208 -10.98 -6.93 5.20
C TYR A 208 -11.51 -8.06 6.09
N TYR A 209 -10.70 -9.11 6.29
CA TYR A 209 -11.11 -10.26 7.10
C TYR A 209 -11.40 -9.86 8.54
N LYS A 210 -10.57 -9.02 9.15
CA LYS A 210 -10.80 -8.48 10.50
C LYS A 210 -12.14 -7.75 10.60
N GLU A 211 -12.44 -6.86 9.66
CA GLU A 211 -13.70 -6.10 9.67
C GLU A 211 -14.94 -6.98 9.44
N LYS A 212 -14.80 -8.05 8.64
CA LYS A 212 -15.88 -9.02 8.40
C LYS A 212 -15.97 -10.10 9.48
N ALA A 213 -14.95 -10.27 10.31
CA ALA A 213 -14.86 -11.39 11.24
C ALA A 213 -16.04 -11.43 12.21
N ALA A 214 -16.55 -10.30 12.71
CA ALA A 214 -17.67 -10.25 13.68
C ALA A 214 -17.49 -11.22 14.87
N SER A 215 -17.98 -12.46 14.77
CA SER A 215 -17.75 -13.57 15.73
C SER A 215 -17.19 -14.86 15.09
N SER A 216 -16.75 -14.81 13.84
CA SER A 216 -16.14 -15.90 13.07
C SER A 216 -14.65 -16.02 13.39
N GLN A 217 -14.27 -17.16 13.97
CA GLN A 217 -12.87 -17.46 14.25
C GLN A 217 -12.06 -17.69 12.97
N ASP A 218 -12.65 -18.33 11.95
CA ASP A 218 -11.98 -18.58 10.67
C ASP A 218 -11.56 -17.29 9.98
N LEU A 219 -12.44 -16.28 9.98
CA LEU A 219 -12.12 -14.95 9.43
C LEU A 219 -11.06 -14.23 10.27
N ALA A 220 -11.09 -14.37 11.60
CA ALA A 220 -10.05 -13.83 12.46
C ALA A 220 -8.68 -14.50 12.18
N GLU A 221 -8.65 -15.82 11.99
CA GLU A 221 -7.45 -16.57 11.63
C GLU A 221 -6.92 -16.13 10.24
N ASN A 222 -7.79 -15.98 9.25
CA ASN A 222 -7.42 -15.43 7.94
C ASN A 222 -6.84 -14.02 8.04
N ALA A 223 -7.39 -13.18 8.92
CA ALA A 223 -6.86 -11.84 9.18
C ALA A 223 -5.44 -11.89 9.76
N TYR A 224 -5.26 -12.69 10.81
CA TYR A 224 -3.97 -12.92 11.47
C TYR A 224 -2.91 -13.44 10.50
N ASN A 225 -3.24 -14.49 9.74
CA ASN A 225 -2.32 -15.10 8.78
C ASN A 225 -1.95 -14.14 7.66
N SER A 226 -2.90 -13.31 7.19
CA SER A 226 -2.63 -12.29 6.19
C SER A 226 -1.66 -11.22 6.73
N TYR A 227 -1.86 -10.75 7.96
CA TYR A 227 -0.92 -9.81 8.59
C TYR A 227 0.48 -10.40 8.80
N LEU A 228 0.58 -11.67 9.23
CA LEU A 228 1.88 -12.33 9.33
C LEU A 228 2.55 -12.53 7.97
N LYS A 229 1.79 -12.86 6.92
CA LYS A 229 2.36 -12.98 5.58
C LYS A 229 2.95 -11.64 5.12
N ALA A 230 2.27 -10.53 5.42
CA ALA A 230 2.76 -9.20 5.10
C ALA A 230 4.11 -8.87 5.76
N THR A 231 4.38 -9.33 7.00
CA THR A 231 5.66 -9.08 7.68
C THR A 231 6.84 -9.76 7.01
N THR A 232 6.61 -10.87 6.29
CA THR A 232 7.68 -11.60 5.57
C THR A 232 8.16 -10.89 4.30
N LEU A 233 7.43 -9.86 3.86
CA LEU A 233 7.64 -9.15 2.59
C LEU A 233 8.19 -7.73 2.78
N VAL A 234 8.50 -7.35 4.03
CA VAL A 234 9.07 -6.04 4.38
C VAL A 234 10.34 -6.22 5.21
N PRO A 235 11.32 -5.30 5.12
CA PRO A 235 12.46 -5.28 6.03
C PRO A 235 12.02 -5.17 7.49
N ASP A 236 12.75 -5.81 8.40
CA ASP A 236 12.39 -5.89 9.81
C ASP A 236 12.67 -4.61 10.62
N ASP A 237 13.30 -3.63 9.96
CA ASP A 237 13.53 -2.24 10.37
C ASP A 237 12.62 -1.23 9.64
N ASP A 238 11.71 -1.68 8.77
CA ASP A 238 10.66 -0.83 8.17
C ASP A 238 9.49 -0.62 9.16
N GLU A 239 8.92 0.58 9.19
CA GLU A 239 7.74 0.89 10.01
C GLU A 239 6.55 -0.05 9.71
N GLN A 240 6.42 -0.50 8.46
CA GLN A 240 5.36 -1.43 8.04
C GLN A 240 5.48 -2.78 8.74
N TYR A 241 6.69 -3.28 9.00
CA TYR A 241 6.88 -4.54 9.72
C TYR A 241 6.21 -4.48 11.09
N ALA A 242 6.49 -3.42 11.85
CA ALA A 242 5.89 -3.21 13.17
C ALA A 242 4.37 -2.96 13.06
N ARG A 243 3.92 -2.17 12.08
CA ARG A 243 2.48 -1.94 11.82
C ARG A 243 1.72 -3.24 11.54
N TYR A 244 2.30 -4.15 10.75
CA TYR A 244 1.66 -5.42 10.39
C TYR A 244 1.61 -6.38 11.59
N LEU A 245 2.67 -6.44 12.40
CA LEU A 245 2.66 -7.17 13.68
C LEU A 245 1.62 -6.61 14.65
N ASN A 246 1.43 -5.29 14.68
CA ASN A 246 0.39 -4.67 15.49
C ASN A 246 -1.02 -5.06 15.00
N GLY A 247 -1.24 -5.13 13.69
CA GLY A 247 -2.47 -5.67 13.10
C GLY A 247 -2.75 -7.11 13.54
N ALA A 248 -1.74 -7.98 13.47
CA ALA A 248 -1.83 -9.36 13.94
C ALA A 248 -2.14 -9.43 15.45
N LEU A 249 -1.44 -8.64 16.28
CA LEU A 249 -1.66 -8.61 17.72
C LEU A 249 -3.06 -8.11 18.08
N ASP A 250 -3.59 -7.12 17.37
CA ASP A 250 -4.93 -6.60 17.62
C ASP A 250 -6.02 -7.64 17.31
N VAL A 251 -5.86 -8.44 16.25
CA VAL A 251 -6.74 -9.59 15.97
C VAL A 251 -6.67 -10.60 17.10
N MET A 252 -5.47 -10.98 17.54
CA MET A 252 -5.28 -11.94 18.65
C MET A 252 -5.93 -11.46 19.95
N LEU A 253 -5.76 -10.18 20.30
CA LEU A 253 -6.38 -9.58 21.48
C LEU A 253 -7.91 -9.50 21.36
N THR A 254 -8.44 -9.28 20.15
CA THR A 254 -9.86 -9.07 19.91
C THR A 254 -10.65 -10.38 19.83
N TYR A 255 -10.09 -11.41 19.21
CA TYR A 255 -10.77 -12.68 18.93
C TYR A 255 -10.27 -13.84 19.78
N GLY A 256 -9.16 -13.65 20.50
CA GLY A 256 -8.57 -14.65 21.35
C GLY A 256 -7.45 -15.42 20.64
N ALA A 257 -6.38 -15.72 21.37
CA ALA A 257 -5.27 -16.55 20.92
C ALA A 257 -4.55 -17.18 22.12
N PRO A 258 -3.75 -18.25 21.91
CA PRO A 258 -2.87 -18.79 22.94
C PRO A 258 -1.98 -17.69 23.55
N VAL A 259 -1.95 -17.59 24.88
CA VAL A 259 -1.18 -16.56 25.61
C VAL A 259 0.29 -16.56 25.22
N ASN A 260 0.91 -17.73 25.02
CA ASN A 260 2.31 -17.82 24.60
C ASN A 260 2.55 -17.17 23.23
N LEU A 261 1.67 -17.42 22.25
CA LEU A 261 1.74 -16.87 20.91
C LEU A 261 1.50 -15.36 20.96
N LEU A 262 0.51 -14.90 21.73
CA LEU A 262 0.19 -13.48 21.90
C LEU A 262 1.39 -12.71 22.45
N LEU A 263 1.99 -13.23 23.52
CA LEU A 263 3.16 -12.60 24.14
C LEU A 263 4.41 -12.67 23.25
N LYS A 264 4.56 -13.72 22.43
CA LYS A 264 5.61 -13.78 21.40
C LYS A 264 5.41 -12.69 20.35
N THR A 265 4.22 -12.56 19.77
CA THR A 265 3.90 -11.52 18.79
C THR A 265 4.12 -10.12 19.37
N ALA A 266 3.74 -9.89 20.64
CA ALA A 266 3.99 -8.61 21.32
C ALA A 266 5.48 -8.31 21.54
N ASN A 267 6.31 -9.33 21.75
CA ASN A 267 7.77 -9.16 21.83
C ASN A 267 8.37 -8.87 20.45
N ASP A 268 7.93 -9.60 19.41
CA ASP A 268 8.35 -9.38 18.02
C ASP A 268 7.99 -7.94 17.57
N LEU A 269 6.82 -7.43 17.98
CA LEU A 269 6.40 -6.05 17.77
C LEU A 269 7.33 -5.06 18.47
N ARG A 270 7.69 -5.31 19.74
CA ARG A 270 8.58 -4.43 20.51
C ARG A 270 9.97 -4.33 19.86
N GLU A 271 10.51 -5.44 19.37
CA GLU A 271 11.79 -5.44 18.66
C GLU A 271 11.68 -4.77 17.29
N GLY A 272 10.60 -4.99 16.55
CA GLY A 272 10.32 -4.27 15.30
C GLY A 272 10.27 -2.76 15.51
N MET A 273 9.57 -2.30 16.54
CA MET A 273 9.55 -0.88 16.93
C MET A 273 10.97 -0.37 17.25
N ARG A 274 11.76 -1.12 18.02
CA ARG A 274 13.14 -0.74 18.34
C ARG A 274 14.01 -0.60 17.09
N ARG A 275 13.87 -1.50 16.11
CA ARG A 275 14.61 -1.47 14.85
C ARG A 275 14.15 -0.36 13.91
N MET A 276 12.86 -0.02 13.88
CA MET A 276 12.36 1.04 13.00
C MET A 276 12.73 2.45 13.50
N TYR A 277 12.83 2.67 14.82
CA TYR A 277 13.01 4.00 15.41
C TYR A 277 14.15 4.86 14.81
N PRO A 278 15.35 4.33 14.53
CA PRO A 278 16.46 5.13 13.96
C PRO A 278 16.13 5.82 12.64
N VAL A 279 15.23 5.25 11.82
CA VAL A 279 14.87 5.78 10.50
C VAL A 279 13.46 6.38 10.51
N TRP A 280 12.53 5.72 11.20
CA TRP A 280 11.09 5.99 11.14
C TRP A 280 10.54 6.61 12.42
N GLY A 281 11.39 6.89 13.42
CA GLY A 281 10.99 7.47 14.70
C GLY A 281 10.42 8.89 14.63
N LEU A 282 10.64 9.59 13.52
CA LEU A 282 10.02 10.88 13.19
C LEU A 282 8.86 10.73 12.18
N GLY A 283 8.41 9.48 11.97
CA GLY A 283 7.27 9.09 11.14
C GLY A 283 5.95 9.70 11.62
N ARG A 284 4.92 9.68 10.77
CA ARG A 284 3.56 10.19 11.11
C ARG A 284 3.00 9.47 12.34
N ASP A 285 3.16 8.15 12.37
CA ASP A 285 2.68 7.31 13.48
C ASP A 285 3.75 7.14 14.56
N ASN A 286 5.04 7.13 14.19
CA ASN A 286 6.21 7.00 15.09
C ASN A 286 6.12 5.86 16.13
N GLY A 287 5.22 4.90 15.91
CA GLY A 287 4.91 3.82 16.84
C GLY A 287 3.83 4.12 17.88
N GLU A 288 3.21 5.32 17.93
CA GLU A 288 2.12 5.62 18.87
C GLU A 288 0.96 4.62 18.76
N SER A 289 0.47 4.35 17.55
CA SER A 289 -0.66 3.41 17.36
C SER A 289 -0.36 2.00 17.89
N MET A 290 0.91 1.59 17.86
CA MET A 290 1.37 0.26 18.26
C MET A 290 1.51 0.13 19.78
N LYS A 291 1.73 1.24 20.51
CA LYS A 291 1.83 1.23 21.98
C LYS A 291 0.55 0.74 22.63
N HIS A 292 -0.62 1.05 22.05
CA HIS A 292 -1.91 0.61 22.60
C HIS A 292 -2.03 -0.92 22.67
N GLY A 293 -1.63 -1.64 21.61
CA GLY A 293 -1.61 -3.11 21.59
C GLY A 293 -0.63 -3.67 22.62
N LEU A 294 0.55 -3.05 22.75
CA LEU A 294 1.56 -3.47 23.73
C LEU A 294 1.12 -3.25 25.18
N VAL A 295 0.37 -2.20 25.48
CA VAL A 295 -0.20 -1.97 26.83
C VAL A 295 -1.14 -3.12 27.20
N LYS A 296 -2.05 -3.50 26.30
CA LYS A 296 -2.95 -4.65 26.50
C LYS A 296 -2.17 -5.96 26.69
N ALA A 297 -1.16 -6.22 25.85
CA ALA A 297 -0.31 -7.41 25.98
C ALA A 297 0.48 -7.44 27.29
N ASN A 298 0.90 -6.29 27.83
CA ASN A 298 1.56 -6.21 29.13
C ASN A 298 0.62 -6.60 30.28
N MET A 299 -0.68 -6.32 30.18
CA MET A 299 -1.67 -6.80 31.16
C MET A 299 -1.73 -8.34 31.15
N VAL A 300 -1.78 -8.95 29.97
CA VAL A 300 -1.74 -10.42 29.81
C VAL A 300 -0.46 -11.01 30.41
N LYS A 301 0.68 -10.36 30.19
CA LYS A 301 1.96 -10.75 30.80
C LYS A 301 1.90 -10.74 32.33
N GLY A 302 1.22 -9.74 32.91
CA GLY A 302 0.98 -9.63 34.35
C GLY A 302 0.08 -10.75 34.88
N LEU A 303 -1.05 -11.02 34.22
CA LEU A 303 -1.97 -12.11 34.57
C LEU A 303 -1.25 -13.47 34.54
N ARG A 304 -0.41 -13.71 33.53
CA ARG A 304 0.39 -14.94 33.44
C ARG A 304 1.40 -15.05 34.58
N ALA A 305 2.06 -13.95 34.94
CA ALA A 305 3.01 -13.94 36.05
C ALA A 305 2.34 -14.21 37.40
N GLN A 306 1.06 -13.84 37.54
CA GLN A 306 0.22 -14.13 38.71
C GLN A 306 -0.36 -15.56 38.69
N GLY A 307 -0.14 -16.34 37.63
CA GLY A 307 -0.73 -17.68 37.46
C GLY A 307 -2.23 -17.69 37.15
N ARG A 308 -2.82 -16.53 36.83
CA ARG A 308 -4.25 -16.40 36.50
C ARG A 308 -4.59 -16.89 35.09
N VAL A 309 -3.60 -16.89 34.20
CA VAL A 309 -3.66 -17.48 32.86
C VAL A 309 -2.40 -18.29 32.59
N LYS A 310 -2.54 -19.40 31.86
CA LYS A 310 -1.45 -20.29 31.43
C LYS A 310 -1.06 -20.00 29.99
N ASN A 311 0.01 -20.62 29.53
CA ASN A 311 0.55 -20.39 28.18
C ASN A 311 -0.39 -20.86 27.07
N GLU A 312 -1.12 -21.95 27.32
CA GLU A 312 -2.01 -22.63 26.38
C GLU A 312 -3.42 -22.04 26.38
N ASP A 313 -3.76 -21.26 27.41
CA ASP A 313 -5.07 -20.64 27.54
C ASP A 313 -5.29 -19.68 26.35
N HIS A 314 -6.49 -19.75 25.77
CA HIS A 314 -6.92 -18.78 24.78
C HIS A 314 -7.43 -17.53 25.50
N TYR A 315 -6.68 -16.44 25.39
CA TYR A 315 -7.01 -15.18 26.04
C TYR A 315 -7.54 -14.18 25.03
N ARG A 316 -8.72 -13.63 25.34
CA ARG A 316 -9.31 -12.48 24.66
C ARG A 316 -9.32 -11.29 25.62
N TYR A 317 -8.91 -10.13 25.12
CA TYR A 317 -8.86 -8.92 25.93
C TYR A 317 -10.26 -8.50 26.39
N GLY A 318 -10.43 -8.31 27.69
CA GLY A 318 -11.71 -8.01 28.33
C GLY A 318 -12.36 -9.22 29.02
N ASP A 319 -11.88 -10.44 28.75
CA ASP A 319 -12.33 -11.66 29.45
C ASP A 319 -11.49 -11.93 30.71
N ASP A 320 -11.10 -10.87 31.43
CA ASP A 320 -10.17 -10.98 32.54
C ASP A 320 -10.74 -11.88 33.65
N PRO A 321 -10.09 -13.01 33.99
CA PRO A 321 -10.60 -13.92 35.00
C PRO A 321 -10.54 -13.20 36.35
N MET A 322 -11.68 -13.01 37.03
CA MET A 322 -11.73 -12.34 38.35
C MET A 322 -10.72 -12.95 39.33
#